data_AF-A0A2E1L7E2-F1
#
_entry.id   AF-A0A2E1L7E2-F1
#
_cell.length_a   1.000
_cell.length_b   1.000
_cell.length_c   1.000
_cell.angle_alpha   90.00
_cell.angle_beta   90.00
_cell.angle_gamma   90.00
#
_symmetry.space_group_name_H-M   'P 1'
#
loop_
_entity.id
_entity.type
_entity.pdbx_description
1 polymer ?
#
loop_
_entity_poly.entity_id
_entity_poly.type
_entity_poly.pdbx_seq_one_letter_code
_entity_poly.pdbx_strand_id
1 'polypeptide(L)'
;MMKALNVSRLEKYPEDLPTGWAVGFVCECDNGRNFYTDTVVSFENADNEDEAVDKALAELKDGITSRCAAEDAKSSLLGLDVADKL
;
A
#
# COMPACT_ATOMS: atom_id res chain seq x y z
N MET A 1 5.04 12.36 6.33
CA MET A 1 5.55 11.00 6.57
C MET A 1 4.37 10.02 6.53
N MET A 2 4.64 8.73 6.51
CA MET A 2 3.58 7.71 6.56
C MET A 2 3.10 7.55 8.00
N LYS A 3 1.79 7.65 8.21
CA LYS A 3 1.15 7.54 9.52
C LYS A 3 0.80 6.10 9.87
N ALA A 4 0.28 5.35 8.90
CA ALA A 4 -0.06 3.93 9.07
C ALA A 4 0.14 3.15 7.77
N LEU A 5 0.45 1.86 7.91
CA LEU A 5 0.57 0.90 6.82
C LEU A 5 -0.10 -0.40 7.22
N ASN A 6 -1.09 -0.84 6.45
CA ASN A 6 -1.85 -2.06 6.74
C ASN A 6 -1.84 -2.99 5.54
N VAL A 7 -1.60 -4.28 5.78
CA VAL A 7 -1.83 -5.33 4.78
C VAL A 7 -3.33 -5.40 4.54
N SER A 8 -3.73 -5.18 3.30
CA SER A 8 -5.13 -5.13 2.83
C SER A 8 -5.48 -6.26 1.87
N ARG A 9 -4.46 -6.90 1.31
CA ARG A 9 -4.56 -8.07 0.45
C ARG A 9 -3.39 -9.00 0.71
N LEU A 10 -3.67 -10.27 0.92
CA LEU A 10 -2.69 -11.34 1.04
C LEU A 10 -3.36 -12.63 0.59
N GLU A 11 -3.06 -13.06 -0.63
CA GLU A 11 -3.65 -14.27 -1.20
C GLU A 11 -2.74 -14.87 -2.27
N LYS A 12 -2.95 -16.14 -2.58
CA LYS A 12 -2.25 -16.82 -3.66
C LYS A 12 -2.71 -16.27 -5.02
N TYR A 13 -1.77 -16.08 -5.94
CA TYR A 13 -2.02 -15.47 -7.24
C TYR A 13 -1.20 -16.12 -8.36
N PRO A 14 -1.78 -16.31 -9.57
CA PRO A 14 -3.20 -16.23 -9.89
C PRO A 14 -4.05 -17.26 -9.14
N GLU A 15 -5.37 -17.07 -9.04
CA GLU A 15 -6.27 -17.92 -8.23
C GLU A 15 -6.30 -19.39 -8.71
N ASP A 16 -6.39 -19.62 -10.03
CA ASP A 16 -6.55 -20.96 -10.62
C ASP A 16 -5.26 -21.80 -10.60
N LEU A 17 -4.11 -21.16 -10.79
CA LEU A 17 -2.79 -21.80 -10.79
C LEU A 17 -1.77 -20.88 -10.11
N PRO A 18 -1.73 -20.87 -8.77
CA PRO A 18 -0.87 -19.95 -8.05
C PRO A 18 0.60 -20.14 -8.35
N THR A 19 1.27 -19.03 -8.66
CA THR A 19 2.73 -18.97 -8.86
C THR A 19 3.40 -18.01 -7.87
N GLY A 20 2.61 -17.32 -7.04
CA GLY A 20 3.07 -16.36 -6.07
C GLY A 20 1.98 -15.90 -5.11
N TRP A 21 2.32 -14.87 -4.34
CA TRP A 21 1.47 -14.18 -3.38
C TRP A 21 1.16 -12.78 -3.91
N ALA A 22 -0.11 -12.42 -4.06
CA ALA A 22 -0.51 -11.04 -4.22
C ALA A 22 -0.56 -10.37 -2.84
N VAL A 23 0.25 -9.33 -2.67
CA VAL A 23 0.34 -8.59 -1.41
C VAL A 23 0.02 -7.12 -1.68
N GLY A 24 -0.99 -6.59 -0.99
CA GLY A 24 -1.43 -5.21 -1.14
C GLY A 24 -1.46 -4.46 0.18
N PHE A 25 -1.05 -3.21 0.16
CA PHE A 25 -0.98 -2.32 1.30
C PHE A 25 -1.91 -1.12 1.14
N VAL A 26 -2.62 -0.77 2.20
CA VAL A 26 -3.25 0.55 2.35
C VAL A 26 -2.34 1.42 3.22
N CYS A 27 -1.92 2.54 2.65
CA CYS A 27 -1.04 3.51 3.29
C CYS A 27 -1.86 4.73 3.70
N GLU A 28 -1.73 5.19 4.94
CA GLU A 28 -2.27 6.47 5.43
C GLU A 28 -1.13 7.48 5.59
N CYS A 29 -1.28 8.64 4.98
CA CYS A 29 -0.36 9.78 5.06
C CYS A 29 -0.69 10.66 6.29
N ASP A 30 0.24 11.54 6.69
CA ASP A 30 0.06 12.43 7.85
C ASP A 30 -1.10 13.42 7.66
N ASN A 31 -1.36 13.82 6.41
CA ASN A 31 -2.51 14.68 6.09
C ASN A 31 -3.86 13.95 6.04
N GLY A 32 -3.91 12.66 6.44
CA GLY A 32 -5.12 11.85 6.50
C GLY A 32 -5.57 11.26 5.17
N ARG A 33 -4.86 11.55 4.07
CA ARG A 33 -5.11 10.90 2.77
C ARG A 33 -4.59 9.47 2.80
N ASN A 34 -5.23 8.59 2.04
CA ASN A 34 -4.79 7.21 1.91
C ASN A 34 -4.63 6.81 0.43
N PHE A 35 -3.85 5.76 0.21
CA PHE A 35 -3.75 5.12 -1.10
C PHE A 35 -3.45 3.63 -0.97
N TYR A 36 -3.82 2.91 -2.03
CA TYR A 36 -3.50 1.49 -2.21
C TYR A 36 -2.28 1.30 -3.11
N THR A 37 -1.48 0.28 -2.82
CA THR A 37 -0.42 -0.22 -3.68
C THR A 37 -0.23 -1.72 -3.45
N ASP A 38 0.12 -2.46 -4.48
CA ASP A 38 0.33 -3.91 -4.41
C ASP A 38 1.46 -4.39 -5.32
N THR A 39 1.89 -5.62 -5.07
CA THR A 39 2.82 -6.36 -5.92
C THR A 39 2.53 -7.87 -5.82
N VAL A 40 3.16 -8.66 -6.69
CA VAL A 40 3.10 -10.12 -6.67
C VAL A 40 4.50 -10.66 -6.37
N VAL A 41 4.62 -11.41 -5.29
CA VAL A 41 5.87 -12.08 -4.88
C VAL A 41 5.81 -13.54 -5.31
N SER A 42 6.70 -14.00 -6.19
CA SER A 42 6.70 -15.41 -6.62
C SER A 42 7.01 -16.37 -5.47
N PHE A 43 6.52 -17.60 -5.54
CA PHE A 43 6.82 -18.64 -4.54
C PHE A 43 8.30 -19.03 -4.49
N GLU A 44 9.07 -18.71 -5.53
CA GLU A 44 10.54 -18.87 -5.50
C GLU A 44 11.22 -17.89 -4.55
N ASN A 45 10.57 -16.78 -4.21
CA ASN A 45 11.12 -15.69 -3.41
C ASN A 45 10.52 -15.59 -2.00
N ALA A 46 9.44 -16.33 -1.72
CA ALA A 46 8.77 -16.38 -0.43
C ALA A 46 8.02 -17.71 -0.25
N ASP A 47 8.41 -18.48 0.76
CA ASP A 47 7.85 -19.80 1.04
C ASP A 47 6.54 -19.72 1.83
N ASN A 48 6.28 -18.59 2.48
CA ASN A 48 5.12 -18.37 3.34
C ASN A 48 4.61 -16.91 3.27
N GLU A 49 3.47 -16.65 3.91
CA GLU A 49 2.79 -15.36 3.92
C GLU A 49 3.63 -14.24 4.55
N ASP A 50 4.31 -14.51 5.67
CA ASP A 50 5.14 -13.52 6.37
C ASP A 50 6.30 -13.07 5.48
N GLU A 51 7.01 -14.01 4.86
CA GLU A 51 8.07 -13.71 3.90
C GLU A 51 7.54 -12.92 2.69
N ALA A 52 6.35 -13.26 2.19
CA ALA A 52 5.76 -12.54 1.08
C ALA A 52 5.46 -11.08 1.44
N VAL A 53 4.95 -10.82 2.65
CA VAL A 53 4.72 -9.45 3.14
C VAL A 53 6.03 -8.69 3.29
N ASP A 54 7.06 -9.31 3.87
CA ASP A 54 8.37 -8.69 4.04
C ASP A 54 9.02 -8.32 2.70
N LYS A 55 8.95 -9.23 1.71
CA LYS A 55 9.47 -9.00 0.36
C LYS A 55 8.68 -7.91 -0.37
N ALA A 56 7.36 -7.97 -0.32
CA ALA A 56 6.51 -6.98 -0.93
C ALA A 56 6.73 -5.59 -0.32
N LEU A 57 6.89 -5.51 1.00
CA LEU A 57 7.20 -4.27 1.69
C LEU A 57 8.58 -3.74 1.27
N ALA A 58 9.60 -4.59 1.21
CA ALA A 58 10.94 -4.19 0.80
C ALA A 58 10.95 -3.61 -0.62
N GLU A 59 10.19 -4.20 -1.54
CA GLU A 59 10.05 -3.72 -2.92
C GLU A 59 9.31 -2.39 -3.00
N LEU A 60 8.22 -2.23 -2.26
CA LEU A 60 7.33 -1.07 -2.39
C LEU A 60 7.69 0.11 -1.48
N LYS A 61 8.53 -0.09 -0.46
CA LYS A 61 8.81 0.91 0.60
C LYS A 61 9.23 2.27 0.07
N ASP A 62 10.13 2.32 -0.90
CA ASP A 62 10.64 3.59 -1.43
C ASP A 62 9.56 4.33 -2.23
N GLY A 63 8.75 3.59 -2.99
CA GLY A 63 7.59 4.11 -3.70
C GLY A 63 6.51 4.63 -2.75
N ILE A 64 6.19 3.87 -1.70
CA ILE A 64 5.26 4.27 -0.63
C ILE A 64 5.75 5.55 0.03
N THR A 65 7.01 5.59 0.44
CA THR A 65 7.59 6.75 1.14
C THR A 65 7.55 8.01 0.27
N SER A 66 7.94 7.88 -1.01
CA SER A 66 7.92 8.98 -1.96
C SER A 66 6.50 9.48 -2.23
N ARG A 67 5.53 8.57 -2.34
CA ARG A 67 4.13 8.91 -2.55
C ARG A 67 3.52 9.57 -1.32
N CYS A 68 3.79 9.07 -0.11
CA CYS A 68 3.37 9.72 1.13
C CYS A 68 3.89 11.16 1.20
N ALA A 69 5.18 11.38 0.94
CA ALA A 69 5.76 12.73 0.93
C ALA A 69 5.09 13.65 -0.10
N ALA A 70 4.79 13.13 -1.29
CA ALA A 70 4.09 13.86 -2.34
C ALA A 70 2.63 14.19 -1.97
N GLU A 71 1.93 13.28 -1.30
CA GLU A 71 0.58 13.54 -0.79
C GLU A 71 0.61 14.55 0.36
N ASP A 72 1.54 14.45 1.30
CA ASP A 72 1.66 15.37 2.45
C ASP A 72 2.00 16.80 2.05
N ALA A 73 2.72 16.99 0.95
CA ALA A 73 3.01 18.31 0.41
C ALA A 73 1.77 19.01 -0.19
N LYS A 74 0.68 18.26 -0.43
CA LYS A 74 -0.57 18.83 -0.95
C LYS A 74 -1.36 19.52 0.17
N SER A 75 -2.14 20.53 -0.21
CA SER A 75 -3.04 21.22 0.71
C SER A 75 -4.01 20.24 1.36
N SER A 76 -4.19 20.35 2.68
CA SER A 76 -5.20 19.62 3.44
C SER A 76 -6.64 19.98 3.04
N LEU A 77 -6.84 21.06 2.28
CA LEU A 77 -8.14 21.45 1.76
C LEU A 77 -8.57 20.63 0.53
N LEU A 78 -7.65 19.88 -0.09
CA LEU A 78 -7.97 19.07 -1.27
C LEU A 78 -8.74 17.81 -0.86
N GLY A 79 -9.95 17.65 -1.41
CA GLY A 79 -10.83 16.53 -1.12
C GLY A 79 -11.79 16.74 0.05
N LEU A 80 -11.75 17.93 0.70
CA LEU A 80 -12.75 18.33 1.67
C LEU A 80 -14.05 18.72 0.95
N ASP A 81 -15.16 18.15 1.39
CA ASP A 81 -16.48 18.67 1.04
C ASP A 81 -16.65 20.03 1.71
N VAL A 82 -16.84 21.07 0.90
CA VAL A 82 -17.03 22.45 1.37
C VAL A 82 -18.51 22.84 1.39
N ALA A 83 -19.43 21.90 1.13
CA ALA A 83 -20.87 22.12 1.25
C ALA A 83 -21.25 22.58 2.67
N ASP A 84 -20.56 22.12 3.71
CA ASP A 84 -20.79 22.52 5.11
C ASP A 84 -20.33 23.95 5.45
N LYS A 85 -19.71 24.67 4.49
CA LYS A 85 -19.32 26.09 4.64
C LYS A 85 -20.31 27.06 3.99
N LEU A 86 -21.39 26.56 3.41
CA LEU A 86 -22.53 27.33 2.88
C LEU A 86 -23.65 27.39 3.93
#